data_AF-A0A1V2PK35-F1
#
_entry.id   AF-A0A1V2PK35-F1
#
_cell.length_a   1.000
_cell.length_b   1.000
_cell.length_c   1.000
_cell.angle_alpha   90.00
_cell.angle_beta   90.00
_cell.angle_gamma   90.00
#
_symmetry.space_group_name_H-M   'P 1'
#
loop_
_entity.id
_entity.type
_entity.pdbx_description
1 polymer ?
#
loop_
_entity_poly.entity_id
_entity_poly.type
_entity_poly.pdbx_seq_one_letter_code
_entity_poly.pdbx_strand_id
1 'polypeptide(L)'
;MDIPRRRFIQATGVGSAVIGAGLVATAPAGAEHVILTPDQRRMVLRVAETGTAVPSALPDLDEPGSAISRATGDRLDAHLARLAPDRVALVRDGAQGLIAGGLLAADDKKIATVIGQQVAGGTPPAPLVAVVSAAVGTVSKRLAPTADDAARLWLSALWARYQAGGQK
;
A
#
# COMPACT_ATOMS: atom_id res chain seq x y z
N MET A 1 -3.39 -25.27 -59.76
CA MET A 1 -3.94 -25.84 -58.52
C MET A 1 -3.99 -24.71 -57.50
N ASP A 2 -5.12 -24.62 -56.81
CA ASP A 2 -5.73 -23.56 -56.02
C ASP A 2 -4.89 -22.42 -55.39
N ILE A 3 -5.47 -21.21 -55.48
CA ILE A 3 -5.26 -20.10 -54.55
C ILE A 3 -6.49 -20.10 -53.60
N PRO A 4 -6.29 -19.91 -52.28
CA PRO A 4 -6.99 -18.78 -51.65
C PRO A 4 -6.03 -17.97 -50.76
N ARG A 5 -5.83 -16.66 -50.96
CA ARG A 5 -6.76 -15.52 -50.77
C ARG A 5 -7.27 -15.40 -49.32
N ARG A 6 -6.71 -14.44 -48.57
CA ARG A 6 -7.36 -13.21 -48.03
C ARG A 6 -6.60 -12.70 -46.80
N ARG A 7 -6.03 -11.48 -46.86
CA ARG A 7 -6.63 -10.16 -46.51
C ARG A 7 -6.87 -10.06 -44.99
N PHE A 8 -6.38 -9.08 -44.24
CA PHE A 8 -6.44 -7.60 -44.35
C PHE A 8 -5.31 -7.05 -43.45
N ILE A 9 -4.42 -6.12 -43.80
CA ILE A 9 -4.52 -4.70 -44.23
C ILE A 9 -5.33 -3.79 -43.28
N GLN A 10 -4.59 -2.85 -42.67
CA GLN A 10 -4.95 -1.51 -42.14
C GLN A 10 -5.64 -1.47 -40.76
N ALA A 11 -5.31 -0.55 -39.85
CA ALA A 11 -5.02 0.85 -40.12
C ALA A 11 -3.98 1.51 -39.20
N THR A 12 -3.23 2.38 -39.85
CA THR A 12 -2.39 3.49 -39.44
C THR A 12 -2.96 4.32 -38.28
N GLY A 13 -2.12 4.58 -37.28
CA GLY A 13 -2.25 5.70 -36.35
C GLY A 13 -0.90 6.39 -36.22
N VAL A 14 -0.75 7.51 -36.90
CA VAL A 14 0.45 8.35 -36.97
C VAL A 14 0.70 9.04 -35.63
N GLY A 15 1.95 9.00 -35.15
CA GLY A 15 2.36 9.68 -33.93
C GLY A 15 3.88 9.60 -33.68
N SER A 16 4.65 10.18 -34.60
CA SER A 16 5.96 10.83 -34.38
C SER A 16 7.07 10.12 -33.60
N ALA A 17 8.00 9.54 -34.37
CA ALA A 17 9.48 9.61 -34.29
C ALA A 17 10.21 9.77 -32.93
N VAL A 18 11.07 8.79 -32.60
CA VAL A 18 12.50 9.03 -32.33
C VAL A 18 13.34 7.86 -32.89
N ILE A 19 14.45 8.26 -33.51
CA ILE A 19 15.47 7.49 -34.22
C ILE A 19 16.21 6.51 -33.29
N GLY A 20 16.57 5.35 -33.83
CA GLY A 20 17.26 4.28 -33.12
C GLY A 20 18.71 4.58 -32.79
N ALA A 21 19.12 4.13 -31.61
CA ALA A 21 20.46 3.64 -31.27
C ALA A 21 20.32 2.91 -29.93
N GLY A 22 20.62 1.61 -29.92
CA GLY A 22 20.85 0.80 -28.71
C GLY A 22 19.85 0.97 -27.57
N LEU A 23 18.79 0.16 -27.57
CA LEU A 23 18.17 -0.24 -26.31
C LEU A 23 19.20 -1.08 -25.55
N VAL A 24 20.08 -0.40 -24.80
CA VAL A 24 20.58 -0.95 -23.55
C VAL A 24 19.33 -1.10 -22.71
N ALA A 25 18.71 -2.27 -22.79
CA ALA A 25 17.86 -2.76 -21.74
C ALA A 25 18.78 -2.82 -20.51
N THR A 26 18.84 -1.74 -19.74
CA THR A 26 19.33 -1.80 -18.38
C THR A 26 18.36 -2.75 -17.69
N ALA A 27 18.78 -4.02 -17.63
CA ALA A 27 18.18 -5.01 -16.76
C ALA A 27 17.96 -4.34 -15.39
N PRO A 28 16.79 -4.50 -14.76
CA PRO A 28 16.59 -3.94 -13.44
C PRO A 28 17.72 -4.46 -12.56
N ALA A 29 18.56 -3.52 -12.10
CA ALA A 29 19.62 -3.79 -11.17
C ALA A 29 18.99 -4.53 -9.99
N GLY A 30 19.55 -5.71 -9.70
CA GLY A 30 19.23 -6.62 -8.62
C GLY A 30 17.91 -6.39 -7.89
N ALA A 31 17.02 -7.38 -7.96
CA ALA A 31 16.07 -7.64 -6.87
C ALA A 31 16.87 -8.00 -5.61
N GLU A 32 17.54 -7.00 -5.02
CA GLU A 32 17.88 -6.99 -3.62
C GLU A 32 16.54 -7.20 -2.93
N HIS A 33 16.44 -8.22 -2.07
CA HIS A 33 15.24 -8.38 -1.26
C HIS A 33 15.06 -7.07 -0.50
N VAL A 34 14.08 -6.26 -0.91
CA VAL A 34 13.83 -4.96 -0.31
C VAL A 34 13.24 -5.24 1.07
N ILE A 35 14.11 -5.32 2.07
CA ILE A 35 13.72 -5.57 3.46
C ILE A 35 13.43 -4.22 4.12
N LEU A 36 12.31 -4.12 4.84
CA LEU A 36 12.02 -2.93 5.64
C LEU A 36 13.06 -2.79 6.75
N THR A 37 13.54 -1.57 6.97
CA THR A 37 14.39 -1.25 8.13
C THR A 37 13.61 -1.45 9.45
N PRO A 38 14.29 -1.60 10.60
CA PRO A 38 13.60 -1.75 11.89
C PRO A 38 12.58 -0.64 12.18
N ASP A 39 12.90 0.61 11.83
CA ASP A 39 12.00 1.74 12.04
C ASP A 39 10.82 1.75 11.07
N GLN A 40 11.02 1.33 9.81
CA GLN A 40 9.93 1.15 8.86
C GLN A 40 8.97 0.07 9.34
N ARG A 41 9.49 -1.07 9.83
CA ARG A 41 8.65 -2.13 10.41
C ARG A 41 7.83 -1.61 11.59
N ARG A 42 8.47 -0.88 12.51
CA ARG A 42 7.80 -0.24 13.65
C ARG A 42 6.70 0.71 13.18
N MET A 43 6.97 1.52 12.15
CA MET A 43 5.97 2.43 11.59
C MET A 43 4.75 1.66 11.05
N VAL A 44 4.95 0.58 10.29
CA VAL A 44 3.83 -0.24 9.79
C VAL A 44 3.01 -0.82 10.95
N LEU A 45 3.66 -1.32 12.00
CA LEU A 45 2.98 -1.85 13.18
C LEU A 45 2.21 -0.77 13.94
N ARG A 46 2.78 0.44 14.09
CA ARG A 46 2.08 1.59 14.70
C ARG A 46 0.85 2.00 13.88
N VAL A 47 0.92 1.94 12.55
CA VAL A 47 -0.25 2.17 11.67
C VAL A 47 -1.28 1.06 11.86
N ALA A 48 -0.86 -0.20 12.01
CA ALA A 48 -1.76 -1.33 12.28
C ALA A 48 -2.48 -1.13 13.62
N GLU A 49 -1.74 -0.88 14.71
CA GLU A 49 -2.27 -0.56 16.03
C GLU A 49 -3.28 0.60 15.97
N THR A 50 -2.88 1.72 15.37
CA THR A 50 -3.74 2.91 15.22
C THR A 50 -5.03 2.58 14.46
N GLY A 51 -4.92 1.81 13.38
CA GLY A 51 -6.07 1.39 12.58
C GLY A 51 -7.04 0.48 13.34
N THR A 52 -6.54 -0.37 14.25
CA THR A 52 -7.40 -1.22 15.09
C THR A 52 -8.24 -0.44 16.11
N ALA A 53 -7.83 0.79 16.45
CA ALA A 53 -8.58 1.66 17.35
C ALA A 53 -9.70 2.45 16.64
N VAL A 54 -9.79 2.35 15.31
CA VAL A 54 -10.85 3.02 14.55
C VAL A 54 -12.11 2.16 14.59
N PRO A 55 -13.26 2.68 15.05
CA PRO A 55 -14.52 1.96 14.97
C PRO A 55 -14.86 1.77 13.48
N SER A 56 -15.14 0.53 13.08
CA SER A 56 -15.53 0.07 11.74
C SER A 56 -14.40 -0.37 10.79
N ALA A 57 -14.42 -1.66 10.44
CA ALA A 57 -14.65 -2.16 9.07
C ALA A 57 -14.21 -3.62 8.91
N LEU A 58 -13.43 -4.17 9.85
CA LEU A 58 -13.03 -5.57 9.80
C LEU A 58 -13.93 -6.36 10.74
N PRO A 59 -14.72 -7.33 10.22
CA PRO A 59 -15.30 -8.36 11.07
C PRO A 59 -14.18 -9.00 11.91
N ASP A 60 -14.51 -9.72 12.99
CA ASP A 60 -13.50 -10.52 13.70
C ASP A 60 -12.83 -11.56 12.78
N LEU A 61 -13.39 -11.75 11.57
CA LEU A 61 -12.91 -12.55 10.45
C LEU A 61 -12.57 -13.97 10.92
N ASP A 62 -13.26 -14.46 11.95
CA ASP A 62 -13.02 -15.77 12.58
C ASP A 62 -11.52 -16.06 12.77
N GLU A 63 -10.78 -15.05 13.21
CA GLU A 63 -9.36 -15.18 13.57
C GLU A 63 -9.24 -15.11 15.10
N PRO A 64 -8.37 -15.94 15.70
CA PRO A 64 -8.19 -15.94 17.15
C PRO A 64 -7.57 -14.63 17.64
N GLY A 65 -8.01 -14.18 18.83
CA GLY A 65 -7.53 -12.96 19.47
C GLY A 65 -8.11 -11.67 18.89
N SER A 66 -7.88 -10.54 19.57
CA SER A 66 -8.32 -9.22 19.12
C SER A 66 -7.46 -8.71 17.96
N ALA A 67 -8.00 -7.76 17.18
CA ALA A 67 -7.29 -7.14 16.07
C ALA A 67 -5.92 -6.54 16.48
N ILE A 68 -5.87 -5.89 17.65
CA ILE A 68 -4.62 -5.33 18.20
C ILE A 68 -3.61 -6.43 18.56
N SER A 69 -4.05 -7.56 19.14
CA SER A 69 -3.15 -8.69 19.44
C SER A 69 -2.61 -9.38 18.19
N ARG A 70 -3.20 -9.14 17.02
CA ARG A 70 -2.73 -9.67 15.72
C ARG A 70 -1.73 -8.72 15.03
N ALA A 71 -1.56 -7.47 15.48
CA ALA A 71 -0.63 -6.51 14.90
C ALA A 71 0.83 -6.81 15.30
N THR A 72 1.37 -7.97 14.88
CA THR A 72 2.69 -8.46 15.29
C THR A 72 3.71 -8.46 14.15
N GLY A 73 5.00 -8.41 14.51
CA GLY A 73 6.12 -8.50 13.56
C GLY A 73 6.08 -9.76 12.70
N ASP A 74 5.80 -10.92 13.29
CA ASP A 74 5.71 -12.19 12.55
C ASP A 74 4.60 -12.17 11.49
N ARG A 75 3.47 -11.53 11.80
CA ARG A 75 2.36 -11.41 10.86
C ARG A 75 2.65 -10.40 9.75
N LEU A 76 3.38 -9.33 10.07
CA LEU A 76 3.91 -8.42 9.06
C LEU A 76 4.89 -9.15 8.14
N ASP A 77 5.78 -9.99 8.66
CA ASP A 77 6.74 -10.77 7.86
C ASP A 77 6.05 -11.76 6.93
N ALA A 78 5.10 -12.52 7.47
CA ALA A 78 4.28 -13.43 6.68
C ALA A 78 3.45 -12.69 5.61
N HIS A 79 3.06 -11.44 5.87
CA HIS A 79 2.39 -10.62 4.87
C HIS A 79 3.35 -10.15 3.77
N LEU A 80 4.48 -9.55 4.15
CA LEU A 80 5.49 -9.03 3.23
C LEU A 80 6.06 -10.12 2.32
N ALA A 81 6.25 -11.34 2.83
CA ALA A 81 6.70 -12.49 2.04
C ALA A 81 5.76 -12.88 0.89
N ARG A 82 4.50 -12.42 0.91
CA ARG A 82 3.51 -12.66 -0.16
C ARG A 82 3.41 -11.50 -1.16
N LEU A 83 4.17 -10.41 -0.96
CA LEU A 83 4.14 -9.24 -1.84
C LEU A 83 5.19 -9.34 -2.95
N ALA A 84 4.85 -8.79 -4.12
CA ALA A 84 5.83 -8.55 -5.16
C ALA A 84 6.85 -7.48 -4.70
N PRO A 85 8.13 -7.54 -5.14
CA PRO A 85 9.17 -6.60 -4.72
C PRO A 85 8.79 -5.12 -4.91
N ASP A 86 8.16 -4.77 -6.03
CA ASP A 86 7.70 -3.40 -6.31
C ASP A 86 6.69 -2.91 -5.28
N ARG A 87 5.85 -3.82 -4.77
CA ARG A 87 4.87 -3.50 -3.75
C ARG A 87 5.54 -3.32 -2.39
N VAL A 88 6.57 -4.10 -2.08
CA VAL A 88 7.38 -3.92 -0.87
C VAL A 88 8.11 -2.56 -0.90
N ALA A 89 8.60 -2.14 -2.06
CA ALA A 89 9.18 -0.80 -2.24
C ALA A 89 8.16 0.32 -1.94
N LEU A 90 6.91 0.19 -2.38
CA LEU A 90 5.84 1.14 -2.03
C LEU A 90 5.55 1.17 -0.52
N VAL A 91 5.55 0.01 0.15
CA VAL A 91 5.38 -0.05 1.61
C VAL A 91 6.53 0.68 2.31
N ARG A 92 7.76 0.44 1.86
CA ARG A 92 8.97 1.11 2.38
C ARG A 92 8.86 2.62 2.23
N ASP A 93 8.52 3.10 1.04
CA ASP A 93 8.45 4.52 0.74
C ASP A 93 7.31 5.19 1.53
N GLY A 94 6.18 4.49 1.70
CA GLY A 94 5.08 4.95 2.55
C GLY A 94 5.47 5.05 4.02
N ALA A 95 6.11 4.02 4.57
CA ALA A 95 6.62 4.02 5.93
C ALA A 95 7.67 5.12 6.15
N GLN A 96 8.58 5.31 5.18
CA GLN A 96 9.58 6.37 5.21
C GLN A 96 8.94 7.77 5.20
N GLY A 97 7.90 7.97 4.39
CA GLY A 97 7.16 9.24 4.35
C GLY A 97 6.50 9.57 5.70
N LEU A 98 5.91 8.58 6.36
CA LEU A 98 5.32 8.75 7.70
C LEU A 98 6.41 9.04 8.76
N ILE A 99 7.55 8.34 8.70
CA ILE A 99 8.69 8.58 9.60
C ILE A 99 9.26 9.99 9.41
N ALA A 100 9.45 10.42 8.16
CA ALA A 100 9.91 11.77 7.83
C ALA A 100 8.93 12.86 8.29
N GLY A 101 7.63 12.54 8.35
CA GLY A 101 6.60 13.37 8.99
C GLY A 101 6.63 13.37 10.53
N GLY A 102 7.58 12.69 11.15
CA GLY A 102 7.74 12.61 12.61
C GLY A 102 6.71 11.72 13.30
N LEU A 103 6.13 10.74 12.60
CA LEU A 103 5.04 9.92 13.14
C LEU A 103 5.47 8.70 13.93
N LEU A 104 6.75 8.30 13.86
CA LEU A 104 7.23 7.11 14.55
C LEU A 104 7.11 7.23 16.09
N ALA A 105 7.38 8.42 16.63
CA ALA A 105 7.27 8.74 18.05
C ALA A 105 5.95 9.46 18.40
N ALA A 106 5.03 9.61 17.42
CA ALA A 106 3.77 10.28 17.64
C ALA A 106 2.76 9.38 18.35
N ASP A 107 1.83 9.99 19.09
CA ASP A 107 0.66 9.30 19.60
C ASP A 107 -0.30 8.89 18.46
N ASP A 108 -1.20 7.94 18.75
CA ASP A 108 -2.13 7.37 17.78
C ASP A 108 -3.09 8.41 17.21
N LYS A 109 -3.44 9.45 17.99
CA LYS A 109 -4.32 10.54 17.53
C LYS A 109 -3.62 11.35 16.44
N LYS A 110 -2.33 11.67 16.62
CA LYS A 110 -1.53 12.40 15.64
C LYS A 110 -1.28 11.56 14.40
N ILE A 111 -1.00 10.26 14.54
CA ILE A 111 -0.89 9.33 13.39
C ILE A 111 -2.18 9.34 12.57
N ALA A 112 -3.33 9.12 13.23
CA ALA A 112 -4.64 9.12 12.57
C ALA A 112 -4.97 10.46 11.91
N THR A 113 -4.62 11.57 12.56
CA THR A 113 -4.83 12.93 12.04
C THR A 113 -4.04 13.17 10.76
N VAL A 114 -2.73 12.87 10.76
CA VAL A 114 -1.87 13.12 9.59
C VAL A 114 -2.25 12.21 8.42
N ILE A 115 -2.54 10.94 8.68
CA ILE A 115 -3.05 10.03 7.64
C ILE A 115 -4.39 10.54 7.09
N GLY A 116 -5.31 10.94 7.98
CA GLY A 116 -6.60 11.52 7.58
C GLY A 116 -6.45 12.77 6.71
N GLN A 117 -5.51 13.66 7.04
CA GLN A 117 -5.19 14.84 6.22
C GLN A 117 -4.69 14.49 4.82
N GLN A 118 -3.84 13.46 4.69
CA GLN A 118 -3.35 13.00 3.39
C GLN A 118 -4.46 12.42 2.51
N VAL A 119 -5.53 11.89 3.10
CA VAL A 119 -6.73 11.42 2.40
C VAL A 119 -7.66 12.57 2.03
N ALA A 120 -7.75 13.62 2.86
CA ALA A 120 -8.58 14.79 2.60
C ALA A 120 -8.20 15.53 1.30
N GLY A 121 -6.95 15.40 0.85
CA GLY A 121 -6.45 15.95 -0.41
C GLY A 121 -6.95 15.24 -1.68
N GLY A 122 -7.79 14.21 -1.56
CA GLY A 122 -8.39 13.50 -2.69
C GLY A 122 -7.92 12.05 -2.76
N THR A 123 -7.34 11.64 -3.89
CA THR A 123 -6.86 10.26 -4.05
C THR A 123 -5.58 10.06 -3.22
N PRO A 124 -5.56 9.14 -2.24
CA PRO A 124 -4.36 8.90 -1.44
C PRO A 124 -3.21 8.39 -2.32
N PRO A 125 -1.97 8.83 -2.04
CA PRO A 125 -0.83 8.42 -2.84
C PRO A 125 -0.56 6.91 -2.70
N ALA A 126 -0.09 6.26 -3.76
CA ALA A 126 0.12 4.81 -3.78
C ALA A 126 0.99 4.26 -2.63
N PRO A 127 2.09 4.94 -2.20
CA PRO A 127 2.86 4.50 -1.03
C PRO A 127 2.04 4.51 0.28
N LEU A 128 1.15 5.48 0.47
CA LEU A 128 0.26 5.52 1.64
C LEU A 128 -0.74 4.35 1.61
N VAL A 129 -1.32 4.06 0.45
CA VAL A 129 -2.20 2.91 0.28
C VAL A 129 -1.45 1.60 0.55
N ALA A 130 -0.21 1.48 0.07
CA ALA A 130 0.62 0.31 0.28
C ALA A 130 0.96 0.08 1.76
N VAL A 131 1.38 1.12 2.50
CA VAL A 131 1.72 0.98 3.93
C VAL A 131 0.48 0.63 4.77
N VAL A 132 -0.68 1.23 4.47
CA VAL A 132 -1.94 0.88 5.15
C VAL A 132 -2.41 -0.53 4.77
N SER A 133 -2.23 -0.95 3.51
CA SER A 133 -2.52 -2.32 3.07
C SER A 133 -1.66 -3.35 3.81
N ALA A 134 -0.36 -3.07 4.01
CA ALA A 134 0.51 -3.92 4.81
C ALA A 134 0.09 -3.96 6.29
N ALA A 135 -0.32 -2.82 6.86
CA ALA A 135 -0.85 -2.74 8.22
C ALA A 135 -2.14 -3.57 8.39
N VAL A 136 -3.08 -3.43 7.47
CA VAL A 136 -4.33 -4.20 7.41
C VAL A 136 -4.04 -5.70 7.29
N GLY A 137 -3.14 -6.08 6.38
CA GLY A 137 -2.75 -7.46 6.16
C GLY A 137 -1.95 -8.09 7.31
N THR A 138 -1.42 -7.27 8.22
CA THR A 138 -0.87 -7.71 9.50
C THR A 138 -2.02 -8.13 10.43
N VAL A 139 -3.06 -7.31 10.52
CA VAL A 139 -4.23 -7.53 11.39
C VAL A 139 -5.11 -8.69 10.91
N SER A 140 -5.23 -8.91 9.59
CA SER A 140 -5.97 -10.05 9.05
C SER A 140 -5.20 -10.80 7.97
N LYS A 141 -5.11 -12.12 8.14
CA LYS A 141 -4.52 -13.03 7.14
C LYS A 141 -5.49 -13.37 6.01
N ARG A 142 -6.80 -13.15 6.22
CA ARG A 142 -7.86 -13.50 5.26
C ARG A 142 -7.94 -12.51 4.10
N LEU A 143 -7.41 -11.32 4.27
CA LEU A 143 -7.33 -10.35 3.20
C LEU A 143 -6.20 -10.71 2.23
N ALA A 144 -6.51 -10.59 0.94
CA ALA A 144 -5.48 -10.72 -0.08
C ALA A 144 -4.39 -9.66 0.16
N PRO A 145 -3.11 -10.00 -0.08
CA PRO A 145 -1.99 -9.11 0.24
C PRO A 145 -2.00 -7.81 -0.60
N THR A 146 -2.77 -7.78 -1.70
CA THR A 146 -2.96 -6.61 -2.57
C THR A 146 -4.40 -6.05 -2.50
N ALA A 147 -5.16 -6.38 -1.44
CA ALA A 147 -6.52 -5.88 -1.25
C ALA A 147 -6.52 -4.40 -0.85
N ASP A 148 -6.29 -3.52 -1.83
CA ASP A 148 -6.24 -2.08 -1.64
C ASP A 148 -7.58 -1.52 -1.16
N ASP A 149 -8.68 -2.22 -1.42
CA ASP A 149 -10.02 -1.84 -0.95
C ASP A 149 -10.10 -1.80 0.58
N ALA A 150 -9.50 -2.77 1.26
CA ALA A 150 -9.48 -2.79 2.72
C ALA A 150 -8.62 -1.64 3.29
N ALA A 151 -7.52 -1.32 2.62
CA ALA A 151 -6.69 -0.16 2.97
C ALA A 151 -7.45 1.16 2.77
N ARG A 152 -8.21 1.28 1.66
CA ARG A 152 -9.05 2.45 1.38
C ARG A 152 -10.17 2.60 2.39
N LEU A 153 -10.79 1.52 2.85
CA LEU A 153 -11.79 1.56 3.92
C LEU A 153 -11.19 2.09 5.23
N TRP A 154 -10.00 1.60 5.61
CA TRP A 154 -9.27 2.13 6.78
C TRP A 154 -8.92 3.61 6.64
N LEU A 155 -8.43 4.02 5.47
CA LEU A 155 -8.12 5.42 5.17
C LEU A 155 -9.36 6.32 5.28
N SER A 156 -10.50 5.87 4.74
CA SER A 156 -11.78 6.58 4.86
C SER A 156 -12.26 6.70 6.32
N ALA A 157 -12.09 5.64 7.12
CA ALA A 157 -12.46 5.65 8.53
C ALA A 157 -11.56 6.57 9.36
N LEU A 158 -10.25 6.60 9.06
CA LEU A 158 -9.29 7.54 9.65
C LEU A 158 -9.62 9.00 9.27
N TRP A 159 -10.00 9.25 8.02
CA TRP A 159 -10.47 10.56 7.58
C TRP A 159 -11.76 11.00 8.29
N ALA A 160 -12.75 10.11 8.44
CA ALA A 160 -13.98 10.40 9.18
C ALA A 160 -13.68 10.77 10.65
N ARG A 161 -12.73 10.07 11.28
CA ARG A 161 -12.25 10.39 12.64
C ARG A 161 -11.53 11.74 12.70
N TYR A 162 -10.71 12.06 11.71
CA TYR A 162 -10.07 13.38 11.59
C TYR A 162 -11.12 14.50 11.52
N GLN A 163 -12.16 14.34 10.70
CA GLN A 163 -13.25 15.32 10.58
C GLN A 163 -14.01 15.51 11.90
N ALA A 164 -14.35 14.41 12.59
CA ALA A 164 -15.01 14.47 13.89
C ALA A 164 -14.14 15.11 14.99
N GLY A 165 -12.81 14.96 14.90
CA GLY A 165 -11.85 15.55 15.83
C GLY A 165 -11.53 17.02 15.58
N GLY A 166 -11.78 17.52 14.36
CA GLY A 166 -11.58 18.93 13.97
C GLY A 166 -12.75 19.87 14.29
N GLN A 167 -13.87 19.34 14.78
CA GLN A 167 -15.06 20.13 15.16
C GLN A 167 -15.09 20.55 16.65
N LYS A 168 -13.93 20.79 17.26
CA LYS A 168 -13.83 21.29 18.65
C LYS A 168 -13.04 22.58 18.71
#